data_AF-A0A832R7C7-F1
#
_entry.id   AF-A0A832R7C7-F1
#
_cell.length_a   1.000
_cell.length_b   1.000
_cell.length_c   1.000
_cell.angle_alpha   90.00
_cell.angle_beta   90.00
_cell.angle_gamma   90.00
#
_symmetry.space_group_name_H-M   'P 1'
#
loop_
_entity.id
_entity.type
_entity.pdbx_description
1 polymer ?
#
loop_
_entity_poly.entity_id
_entity_poly.type
_entity_poly.pdbx_seq_one_letter_code
_entity_poly.pdbx_strand_id
1 'polypeptide(L)'
;LHFKPATADSVENRFNLYAWLYASRFYRDPALPAEAWSPCGVMQVAPDARLQKRLSKLVQSDLYDPEILQVLDAEQASHLAGTDIEHSAAYFPAAGWLNPKALCAWYARHPGISVRCNSRVLQVEALTEGWQLQVQGPTEQTLLQCRHVILCNALDVHTFGQARHIPVIGNRGQVDSYRGAASASNGPVICGQGYLIPPRADGVQCIGGSFFVTDSKDQQAAASALHLQQLAAISAPLAAAFTHRYPSEQRRASRCTVADRMPVCGLLSGSAGTEGGLWVNVAHGSQGLARTPVCATLLDSHINRTPSPLEACVQEVLAAERFSTV
;
A
#
# COMPACT_ATOMS: atom_id res chain seq x y z
N LEU A 1 -7.33 -2.12 -1.42
CA LEU A 1 -6.94 -2.99 -0.29
C LEU A 1 -7.26 -4.43 -0.65
N HIS A 2 -6.31 -5.15 -1.24
CA HIS A 2 -6.35 -6.60 -1.45
C HIS A 2 -4.91 -7.11 -1.31
N PHE A 3 -4.71 -8.41 -1.13
CA PHE A 3 -3.39 -9.01 -1.27
C PHE A 3 -3.27 -9.70 -2.62
N LYS A 4 -2.04 -9.92 -3.09
CA LYS A 4 -1.79 -10.70 -4.31
C LYS A 4 -1.57 -12.17 -3.92
N PRO A 5 -2.53 -13.07 -4.15
CA PRO A 5 -2.40 -14.46 -3.73
C PRO A 5 -1.33 -15.19 -4.52
N ALA A 6 -0.60 -16.08 -3.86
CA ALA A 6 0.34 -17.01 -4.49
C ALA A 6 -0.28 -18.42 -4.60
N THR A 7 0.22 -19.22 -5.52
CA THR A 7 -0.24 -20.60 -5.73
C THR A 7 0.53 -21.61 -4.87
N ALA A 8 1.38 -21.12 -3.98
CA ALA A 8 2.23 -21.94 -3.12
C ALA A 8 2.26 -21.31 -1.72
N ASP A 9 2.39 -22.17 -0.72
CA ASP A 9 2.60 -21.74 0.65
C ASP A 9 4.06 -21.31 0.82
N SER A 10 4.27 -20.06 1.20
CA SER A 10 5.58 -19.47 1.47
C SER A 10 5.44 -18.46 2.60
N VAL A 11 6.55 -18.14 3.28
CA VAL A 11 6.56 -17.16 4.38
C VAL A 11 6.02 -15.80 3.91
N GLU A 12 6.38 -15.37 2.70
CA GLU A 12 5.89 -14.14 2.09
C GLU A 12 4.38 -14.21 1.81
N ASN A 13 3.89 -15.33 1.29
CA ASN A 13 2.46 -15.48 1.01
C ASN A 13 1.64 -15.47 2.30
N ARG A 14 2.10 -16.19 3.33
CA ARG A 14 1.49 -16.19 4.67
C ARG A 14 1.45 -14.78 5.25
N PHE A 15 2.57 -14.04 5.19
CA PHE A 15 2.60 -12.65 5.64
C PHE A 15 1.60 -11.78 4.85
N ASN A 16 1.59 -11.85 3.52
CA ASN A 16 0.73 -11.01 2.71
C ASN A 16 -0.77 -11.29 2.95
N LEU A 17 -1.13 -12.57 3.09
CA LEU A 17 -2.49 -12.97 3.46
C LEU A 17 -2.84 -12.47 4.86
N TYR A 18 -2.01 -12.76 5.86
CA TYR A 18 -2.24 -12.35 7.24
C TYR A 18 -2.33 -10.82 7.38
N ALA A 19 -1.42 -10.08 6.75
CA ALA A 19 -1.40 -8.64 6.74
C ALA A 19 -2.70 -8.06 6.18
N TRP A 20 -3.17 -8.56 5.03
CA TRP A 20 -4.44 -8.11 4.45
C TRP A 20 -5.64 -8.46 5.33
N LEU A 21 -5.71 -9.67 5.90
CA LEU A 21 -6.79 -10.05 6.82
C LEU A 21 -6.79 -9.18 8.07
N TYR A 22 -5.61 -8.92 8.64
CA TYR A 22 -5.43 -8.01 9.77
C TYR A 22 -5.91 -6.60 9.42
N ALA A 23 -5.44 -6.05 8.30
CA ALA A 23 -5.84 -4.73 7.82
C ALA A 23 -7.36 -4.63 7.56
N SER A 24 -7.95 -5.66 6.97
CA SER A 24 -9.40 -5.70 6.68
C SER A 24 -10.26 -5.69 7.94
N ARG A 25 -9.75 -6.22 9.07
CA ARG A 25 -10.39 -6.06 10.38
C ARG A 25 -10.08 -4.70 11.00
N PHE A 26 -8.81 -4.27 10.94
CA PHE A 26 -8.34 -3.00 11.49
C PHE A 26 -9.12 -1.79 10.94
N TYR A 27 -9.43 -1.78 9.65
CA TYR A 27 -10.19 -0.69 9.04
C TYR A 27 -11.72 -0.77 9.22
N ARG A 28 -12.23 -1.79 9.92
CA ARG A 28 -13.65 -1.85 10.33
C ARG A 28 -13.91 -1.15 11.67
N ASP A 29 -12.89 -0.53 12.26
CA ASP A 29 -13.07 0.26 13.47
C ASP A 29 -14.14 1.37 13.23
N PRO A 30 -15.26 1.36 13.97
CA PRO A 30 -16.34 2.33 13.81
C PRO A 30 -15.92 3.75 14.19
N ALA A 31 -14.78 3.95 14.86
CA ALA A 31 -14.23 5.27 15.15
C ALA A 31 -13.62 5.94 13.90
N LEU A 32 -13.29 5.18 12.84
CA LEU A 32 -12.72 5.76 11.64
C LEU A 32 -13.75 6.64 10.90
N PRO A 33 -13.29 7.69 10.19
CA PRO A 33 -14.17 8.49 9.34
C PRO A 33 -14.90 7.60 8.32
N ALA A 34 -16.19 7.83 8.11
CA ALA A 34 -17.01 7.03 7.20
C ALA A 34 -16.44 6.94 5.77
N GLU A 35 -15.76 7.99 5.30
CA GLU A 35 -15.13 8.05 3.98
C GLU A 35 -13.73 7.42 3.91
N ALA A 36 -13.22 6.88 5.02
CA ALA A 36 -11.86 6.35 5.13
C ALA A 36 -11.71 4.96 4.50
N TRP A 37 -12.75 4.13 4.59
CA TRP A 37 -12.76 2.74 4.15
C TRP A 37 -14.10 2.38 3.48
N SER A 38 -14.04 1.71 2.34
CA SER A 38 -15.20 1.11 1.70
C SER A 38 -14.91 -0.36 1.38
N PRO A 39 -15.56 -1.32 2.05
CA PRO A 39 -15.40 -2.75 1.80
C PRO A 39 -16.26 -3.20 0.60
N CYS A 40 -16.13 -2.54 -0.55
CA CYS A 40 -16.94 -2.84 -1.74
C CYS A 40 -16.48 -4.10 -2.51
N GLY A 41 -15.44 -4.79 -2.04
CA GLY A 41 -14.78 -5.88 -2.73
C GLY A 41 -13.74 -5.39 -3.74
N VAL A 42 -12.90 -6.32 -4.19
CA VAL A 42 -11.93 -6.10 -5.28
C VAL A 42 -12.02 -7.27 -6.25
N MET A 43 -12.13 -6.96 -7.53
CA MET A 43 -12.10 -7.91 -8.63
C MET A 43 -10.81 -7.75 -9.42
N GLN A 44 -10.11 -8.84 -9.71
CA GLN A 44 -8.92 -8.88 -10.54
C GLN A 44 -9.21 -9.71 -11.80
N VAL A 45 -9.45 -9.01 -12.90
CA VAL A 45 -9.81 -9.57 -14.20
C VAL A 45 -8.60 -10.28 -14.83
N ALA A 46 -8.85 -11.43 -15.44
CA ALA A 46 -7.84 -12.25 -16.12
C ALA A 46 -8.08 -12.27 -17.65
N PRO A 47 -7.63 -11.24 -18.39
CA PRO A 47 -7.91 -11.11 -19.82
C PRO A 47 -7.11 -12.04 -20.73
N ASP A 48 -6.05 -12.67 -20.22
CA ASP A 48 -5.18 -13.54 -21.01
C ASP A 48 -5.08 -14.96 -20.44
N ALA A 49 -4.73 -15.90 -21.31
CA ALA A 49 -4.62 -17.31 -20.96
C ALA A 49 -3.61 -17.58 -19.82
N ARG A 50 -2.59 -16.74 -19.65
CA ARG A 50 -1.62 -16.88 -18.56
C ARG A 50 -2.26 -16.54 -17.21
N LEU A 51 -3.04 -15.47 -17.13
CA LEU A 51 -3.77 -15.07 -15.94
C LEU A 51 -4.91 -16.05 -15.64
N GLN A 52 -5.63 -16.52 -16.65
CA GLN A 52 -6.67 -17.55 -16.47
C GLN A 52 -6.07 -18.85 -15.91
N LYS A 53 -4.95 -19.32 -16.47
CA LYS A 53 -4.21 -20.48 -15.92
C LYS A 53 -3.75 -20.24 -14.49
N ARG A 54 -3.40 -19.00 -14.11
CA ARG A 54 -3.07 -18.65 -12.73
C ARG A 54 -4.30 -18.76 -11.82
N LEU A 55 -5.48 -18.28 -12.24
CA LEU A 55 -6.72 -18.43 -11.47
C LEU A 55 -7.04 -19.91 -11.22
N SER A 56 -6.95 -20.76 -12.26
CA SER A 56 -7.16 -22.20 -12.10
C SER A 56 -6.19 -22.82 -11.09
N LYS A 57 -4.91 -22.41 -11.11
CA LYS A 57 -3.92 -22.87 -10.11
C LYS A 57 -4.21 -22.37 -8.70
N LEU A 58 -4.78 -21.17 -8.53
CA LEU A 58 -5.17 -20.65 -7.22
C LEU A 58 -6.29 -21.50 -6.62
N VAL A 59 -7.31 -21.84 -7.41
CA VAL A 59 -8.39 -22.74 -6.98
C VAL A 59 -7.83 -24.12 -6.63
N GLN A 60 -6.97 -24.69 -7.48
CA GLN A 60 -6.36 -26.00 -7.24
C GLN A 60 -5.41 -26.04 -6.05
N SER A 61 -4.91 -24.90 -5.58
CA SER A 61 -3.97 -24.85 -4.46
C SER A 61 -4.63 -25.12 -3.11
N ASP A 62 -5.95 -24.94 -3.01
CA ASP A 62 -6.73 -25.10 -1.76
C ASP A 62 -6.18 -24.28 -0.58
N LEU A 63 -5.47 -23.17 -0.87
CA LEU A 63 -4.86 -22.31 0.13
C LEU A 63 -5.80 -21.22 0.68
N TYR A 64 -6.95 -21.02 0.04
CA TYR A 64 -7.82 -19.86 0.30
C TYR A 64 -9.28 -20.27 0.39
N ASP A 65 -9.91 -19.91 1.50
CA ASP A 65 -11.35 -20.05 1.70
C ASP A 65 -12.14 -19.13 0.74
N PRO A 66 -13.34 -19.53 0.27
CA PRO A 66 -14.21 -18.67 -0.55
C PRO A 66 -14.60 -17.33 0.09
N GLU A 67 -14.51 -17.16 1.40
CA GLU A 67 -14.66 -15.85 2.06
C GLU A 67 -13.48 -14.91 1.77
N ILE A 68 -12.32 -15.46 1.44
CA ILE A 68 -11.08 -14.74 1.10
C ILE A 68 -10.99 -14.48 -0.40
N LEU A 69 -11.17 -15.53 -1.20
CA LEU A 69 -10.94 -15.50 -2.65
C LEU A 69 -11.96 -16.39 -3.36
N GLN A 70 -12.70 -15.80 -4.28
CA GLN A 70 -13.61 -16.49 -5.19
C GLN A 70 -13.05 -16.37 -6.61
N VAL A 71 -13.30 -17.38 -7.45
CA VAL A 71 -13.08 -17.25 -8.89
C VAL A 71 -14.43 -17.16 -9.56
N LEU A 72 -14.65 -16.05 -10.26
CA LEU A 72 -15.86 -15.74 -10.99
C LEU A 72 -15.65 -16.04 -12.47
N ASP A 73 -16.66 -16.59 -13.13
CA ASP A 73 -16.74 -16.54 -14.58
C ASP A 73 -17.12 -15.13 -15.09
N ALA A 74 -17.17 -14.95 -16.41
CA ALA A 74 -17.46 -13.66 -17.03
C ALA A 74 -18.88 -13.15 -16.72
N GLU A 75 -19.87 -14.05 -16.62
CA GLU A 75 -21.26 -13.68 -16.32
C GLU A 75 -21.38 -13.17 -14.88
N GLN A 76 -20.82 -13.92 -13.93
CA GLN A 76 -20.76 -13.55 -12.52
C GLN A 76 -19.97 -12.25 -12.31
N ALA A 77 -18.83 -12.11 -12.99
CA ALA A 77 -18.03 -10.88 -12.94
C ALA A 77 -18.81 -9.68 -13.48
N SER A 78 -19.51 -9.84 -14.61
CA SER A 78 -20.31 -8.76 -15.20
C SER A 78 -21.47 -8.34 -14.31
N HIS A 79 -22.20 -9.32 -13.76
CA HIS A 79 -23.29 -9.07 -12.82
C HIS A 79 -22.82 -8.29 -11.60
N LEU A 80 -21.70 -8.70 -11.00
CA LEU A 80 -21.15 -8.06 -9.80
C LEU A 80 -20.56 -6.68 -10.10
N ALA A 81 -19.92 -6.51 -11.26
CA ALA A 81 -19.37 -5.23 -11.69
C ALA A 81 -20.47 -4.23 -12.12
N GLY A 82 -21.66 -4.69 -12.50
CA GLY A 82 -22.70 -3.84 -13.07
C GLY A 82 -22.34 -3.27 -14.43
N THR A 83 -21.40 -3.91 -15.14
CA THR A 83 -20.88 -3.55 -16.45
C THR A 83 -20.35 -4.81 -17.12
N ASP A 84 -20.14 -4.78 -18.43
CA ASP A 84 -19.66 -5.95 -19.16
C ASP A 84 -18.19 -6.25 -18.84
N ILE A 85 -17.92 -7.48 -18.42
CA ILE A 85 -16.60 -8.04 -18.12
C ILE A 85 -16.48 -9.37 -18.87
N GLU A 86 -15.74 -9.36 -19.98
CA GLU A 86 -15.64 -10.49 -20.91
C GLU A 86 -14.84 -11.69 -20.38
N HIS A 87 -14.25 -11.58 -19.20
CA HIS A 87 -13.25 -12.53 -18.70
C HIS A 87 -13.50 -12.94 -17.25
N SER A 88 -13.06 -14.15 -16.90
CA SER A 88 -13.03 -14.62 -15.52
C SER A 88 -12.20 -13.71 -14.62
N ALA A 89 -12.52 -13.68 -13.33
CA ALA A 89 -11.82 -12.83 -12.37
C ALA A 89 -11.61 -13.53 -11.02
N ALA A 90 -10.53 -13.15 -10.34
CA ALA A 90 -10.40 -13.38 -8.90
C ALA A 90 -11.17 -12.28 -8.16
N TYR A 91 -12.08 -12.65 -7.26
CA TYR A 91 -12.85 -11.71 -6.45
C TYR A 91 -12.52 -11.87 -4.96
N PHE A 92 -12.29 -10.75 -4.28
CA PHE A 92 -11.99 -10.67 -2.86
C PHE A 92 -13.15 -9.92 -2.18
N PRO A 93 -14.12 -10.62 -1.56
CA PRO A 93 -15.33 -9.99 -1.03
C PRO A 93 -15.05 -8.97 0.08
N ALA A 94 -14.14 -9.31 1.01
CA ALA A 94 -13.78 -8.45 2.14
C ALA A 94 -12.82 -7.29 1.79
N ALA A 95 -12.39 -7.21 0.53
CA ALA A 95 -11.48 -6.19 0.03
C ALA A 95 -12.22 -4.88 -0.28
N GLY A 96 -11.50 -3.88 -0.77
CA GLY A 96 -12.11 -2.60 -1.15
C GLY A 96 -11.12 -1.48 -1.38
N TRP A 97 -11.52 -0.22 -1.17
CA TRP A 97 -10.65 0.95 -1.29
C TRP A 97 -10.62 1.79 -0.02
N LEU A 98 -9.50 2.50 0.20
CA LEU A 98 -9.30 3.39 1.34
C LEU A 98 -9.05 4.82 0.84
N ASN A 99 -9.34 5.81 1.66
CA ASN A 99 -8.89 7.20 1.48
C ASN A 99 -7.69 7.47 2.40
N PRO A 100 -6.44 7.36 1.88
CA PRO A 100 -5.25 7.50 2.72
C PRO A 100 -5.12 8.89 3.34
N LYS A 101 -5.60 9.94 2.67
CA LYS A 101 -5.55 11.32 3.19
C LYS A 101 -6.43 11.47 4.44
N ALA A 102 -7.65 10.93 4.41
CA ALA A 102 -8.54 10.95 5.58
C ALA A 102 -7.96 10.13 6.73
N LEU A 103 -7.43 8.93 6.45
CA LEU A 103 -6.81 8.08 7.48
C LEU A 103 -5.61 8.75 8.13
N CYS A 104 -4.66 9.28 7.34
CA CYS A 104 -3.51 9.97 7.91
C CYS A 104 -3.93 11.18 8.75
N ALA A 105 -4.90 11.97 8.28
CA ALA A 105 -5.42 13.10 9.04
C ALA A 105 -6.13 12.67 10.33
N TRP A 106 -6.85 11.55 10.32
CA TRP A 106 -7.50 10.99 11.50
C TRP A 106 -6.48 10.54 12.54
N TYR A 107 -5.54 9.67 12.16
CA TYR A 107 -4.52 9.17 13.09
C TYR A 107 -3.66 10.28 13.67
N ALA A 108 -3.28 11.28 12.86
CA ALA A 108 -2.45 12.40 13.29
C ALA A 108 -3.12 13.31 14.33
N ARG A 109 -4.44 13.23 14.53
CA ARG A 109 -5.18 14.01 15.54
C ARG A 109 -5.22 13.36 16.91
N HIS A 110 -4.69 12.15 17.07
CA HIS A 110 -4.68 11.48 18.37
C HIS A 110 -3.99 12.38 19.42
N PRO A 111 -4.56 12.54 20.64
CA PRO A 111 -4.05 13.50 21.63
C PRO A 111 -2.62 13.22 22.09
N GLY A 112 -2.17 11.97 21.98
CA GLY A 112 -0.77 11.58 22.24
C GLY A 112 0.22 11.91 21.11
N ILE A 113 -0.22 12.51 20.00
CA ILE A 113 0.62 12.79 18.83
C ILE A 113 0.82 14.30 18.65
N SER A 114 2.09 14.71 18.62
CA SER A 114 2.49 16.07 18.23
C SER A 114 3.04 16.07 16.80
N VAL A 115 2.35 16.74 15.89
CA VAL A 115 2.76 16.83 14.47
C VAL A 115 3.61 18.08 14.24
N ARG A 116 4.83 17.91 13.72
CA ARG A 116 5.71 19.01 13.32
C ARG A 116 5.97 18.95 11.81
N CYS A 117 5.28 19.82 11.06
CA CYS A 117 5.49 19.98 9.62
C CYS A 117 6.64 20.94 9.33
N ASN A 118 7.07 21.02 8.06
CA ASN A 118 8.19 21.87 7.62
C ASN A 118 9.47 21.66 8.46
N SER A 119 9.68 20.43 8.92
CA SER A 119 10.72 20.04 9.86
C SER A 119 11.47 18.85 9.27
N ARG A 120 12.62 19.11 8.63
CA ARG A 120 13.44 18.07 8.01
C ARG A 120 14.47 17.56 9.02
N VAL A 121 14.40 16.28 9.36
CA VAL A 121 15.46 15.61 10.12
C VAL A 121 16.67 15.46 9.21
N LEU A 122 17.78 16.08 9.58
CA LEU A 122 19.05 16.04 8.85
C LEU A 122 19.93 14.88 9.32
N GLN A 123 19.94 14.63 10.63
CA GLN A 123 20.80 13.63 11.25
C GLN A 123 20.11 12.99 12.45
N VAL A 124 20.47 11.72 12.69
CA VAL A 124 20.04 10.90 13.82
C VAL A 124 21.32 10.35 14.46
N GLU A 125 21.54 10.65 15.73
CA GLU A 125 22.75 10.23 16.47
C GLU A 125 22.36 9.50 17.76
N ALA A 126 23.07 8.43 18.07
CA ALA A 126 22.89 7.72 19.33
C ALA A 126 23.50 8.55 20.47
N LEU A 127 22.79 8.64 21.58
CA LEU A 127 23.30 9.15 22.85
C LEU A 127 23.57 7.98 23.80
N THR A 128 24.16 8.26 24.97
CA THR A 128 24.23 7.29 26.07
C THR A 128 22.83 6.79 26.44
N GLU A 129 21.84 7.69 26.44
CA GLU A 129 20.43 7.36 26.65
C GLU A 129 19.57 7.89 25.50
N GLY A 130 19.12 6.99 24.62
CA GLY A 130 18.25 7.33 23.49
C GLY A 130 18.99 7.95 22.30
N TRP A 131 18.34 8.93 21.67
CA TRP A 131 18.70 9.46 20.36
C TRP A 131 18.54 10.97 20.30
N GLN A 132 19.46 11.61 19.58
CA GLN A 132 19.41 13.02 19.22
C GLN A 132 19.08 13.18 17.74
N LEU A 133 18.18 14.12 17.44
CA LEU A 133 17.78 14.49 16.09
C LEU A 133 18.21 15.93 15.82
N GLN A 134 18.95 16.14 14.74
CA GLN A 134 19.16 17.48 14.19
C GLN A 134 18.05 17.79 13.20
N VAL A 135 17.25 18.83 13.47
CA VAL A 135 16.06 19.16 12.69
C VAL A 135 16.17 20.56 12.11
N GLN A 136 16.11 20.66 10.79
CA GLN A 136 15.95 21.93 10.08
C GLN A 136 14.47 22.32 10.03
N GLY A 137 14.11 23.34 10.79
CA GLY A 137 12.80 23.99 10.71
C GLY A 137 12.76 25.10 9.66
N PRO A 138 11.66 25.87 9.59
CA PRO A 138 11.50 26.96 8.61
C PRO A 138 12.51 28.09 8.76
N THR A 139 12.92 28.41 9.99
CA THR A 139 13.76 29.57 10.31
C THR A 139 15.11 29.17 10.93
N GLU A 140 15.17 28.05 11.64
CA GLU A 140 16.36 27.66 12.39
C GLU A 140 16.52 26.14 12.46
N GLN A 141 17.72 25.72 12.88
CA GLN A 141 17.99 24.34 13.25
C GLN A 141 17.78 24.13 14.74
N THR A 142 17.18 23.01 15.11
CA THR A 142 16.92 22.64 16.50
C THR A 142 17.40 21.22 16.76
N LEU A 143 17.65 20.93 18.04
CA LEU A 143 17.99 19.59 18.51
C LEU A 143 16.82 19.03 19.30
N LEU A 144 16.43 17.79 18.99
CA LEU A 144 15.42 17.05 19.74
C LEU A 144 16.02 15.77 20.31
N GLN A 145 15.55 15.36 21.48
CA GLN A 145 15.95 14.10 22.11
C GLN A 145 14.75 13.20 22.32
N CYS A 146 14.94 11.90 22.15
CA CYS A 146 13.89 10.89 22.30
C CYS A 146 14.49 9.51 22.61
N ARG A 147 13.70 8.62 23.21
CA ARG A 147 14.15 7.24 23.53
C ARG A 147 14.13 6.34 22.30
N HIS A 148 13.15 6.52 21.42
CA HIS A 148 13.00 5.74 20.20
C HIS A 148 12.80 6.64 18.99
N VAL A 149 13.36 6.22 17.86
CA VAL A 149 13.19 6.85 16.54
C VAL A 149 12.66 5.80 15.58
N ILE A 150 11.61 6.11 14.82
CA ILE A 150 11.09 5.21 13.78
C ILE A 150 11.20 5.90 12.42
N LEU A 151 12.01 5.35 11.52
CA LEU A 151 12.17 5.85 10.15
C LEU A 151 11.03 5.35 9.25
N CYS A 152 10.08 6.23 8.95
CA CYS A 152 8.94 5.98 8.06
C CYS A 152 8.97 6.84 6.78
N ASN A 153 10.16 7.27 6.35
CA ASN A 153 10.37 8.30 5.33
C ASN A 153 10.59 7.75 3.90
N ALA A 154 10.04 6.58 3.62
CA ALA A 154 9.99 5.96 2.29
C ALA A 154 11.36 5.90 1.59
N LEU A 155 11.52 6.56 0.44
CA LEU A 155 12.76 6.51 -0.33
C LEU A 155 13.90 7.23 0.36
N ASP A 156 13.62 8.29 1.12
CA ASP A 156 14.66 9.11 1.76
C ASP A 156 15.35 8.40 2.93
N VAL A 157 14.96 7.16 3.25
CA VAL A 157 15.58 6.36 4.30
C VAL A 157 17.09 6.19 4.09
N HIS A 158 17.53 6.11 2.83
CA HIS A 158 18.96 5.99 2.46
C HIS A 158 19.80 7.22 2.84
N THR A 159 19.18 8.34 3.17
CA THR A 159 19.91 9.55 3.59
C THR A 159 20.54 9.39 4.97
N PHE A 160 20.02 8.47 5.80
CA PHE A 160 20.55 8.17 7.13
C PHE A 160 21.57 7.03 7.08
N GLY A 161 22.76 7.26 7.64
CA GLY A 161 23.88 6.31 7.62
C GLY A 161 23.50 4.91 8.14
N GLN A 162 22.70 4.86 9.20
CA GLN A 162 22.22 3.64 9.85
C GLN A 162 21.34 2.77 8.96
N ALA A 163 20.73 3.34 7.92
CA ALA A 163 19.79 2.65 7.04
C ALA A 163 20.29 2.55 5.58
N ARG A 164 21.53 2.95 5.29
CA ARG A 164 22.10 2.96 3.93
C ARG A 164 22.19 1.58 3.27
N HIS A 165 22.27 0.52 4.07
CA HIS A 165 22.33 -0.85 3.56
C HIS A 165 20.99 -1.33 2.99
N ILE A 166 19.87 -0.64 3.26
CA ILE A 166 18.55 -1.01 2.75
C ILE A 166 18.43 -0.58 1.27
N PRO A 167 18.31 -1.53 0.32
CA PRO A 167 18.39 -1.23 -1.11
C PRO A 167 17.03 -0.76 -1.67
N VAL A 168 16.57 0.41 -1.22
CA VAL A 168 15.27 0.95 -1.64
C VAL A 168 15.25 1.37 -3.12
N ILE A 169 14.16 1.04 -3.79
CA ILE A 169 13.89 1.31 -5.20
C ILE A 169 12.63 2.18 -5.31
N GLY A 170 12.75 3.29 -6.04
CA GLY A 170 11.66 4.21 -6.35
C GLY A 170 10.92 3.83 -7.62
N ASN A 171 9.60 3.67 -7.53
CA ASN A 171 8.73 3.44 -8.68
C ASN A 171 7.64 4.50 -8.77
N ARG A 172 7.65 5.31 -9.82
CA ARG A 172 6.68 6.40 -9.99
C ARG A 172 5.36 5.87 -10.55
N GLY A 173 4.27 6.56 -10.21
CA GLY A 173 2.97 6.31 -10.80
C GLY A 173 2.04 7.52 -10.68
N GLN A 174 0.98 7.50 -11.48
CA GLN A 174 -0.08 8.49 -11.46
C GLN A 174 -1.42 7.82 -11.14
N VAL A 175 -2.30 8.58 -10.48
CA VAL A 175 -3.71 8.26 -10.28
C VAL A 175 -4.53 9.47 -10.69
N ASP A 176 -5.50 9.24 -11.57
CA ASP A 176 -6.39 10.26 -12.09
C ASP A 176 -7.74 10.18 -11.37
N SER A 177 -8.24 11.32 -10.93
CA SER A 177 -9.56 11.43 -10.28
C SER A 177 -10.55 12.13 -11.19
N TYR A 178 -11.72 11.55 -11.39
CA TYR A 178 -12.80 12.08 -12.22
C TYR A 178 -14.01 12.42 -11.36
N ARG A 179 -14.54 13.65 -11.49
CA ARG A 179 -15.76 14.11 -10.82
C ARG A 179 -16.93 14.16 -11.80
N GLY A 180 -18.12 13.81 -11.33
CA GLY A 180 -19.35 13.93 -12.13
C GLY A 180 -19.39 13.04 -13.37
N ALA A 181 -18.63 11.94 -13.38
CA ALA A 181 -18.84 10.86 -14.34
C ALA A 181 -20.12 10.10 -13.95
N ALA A 182 -20.96 9.77 -14.93
CA ALA A 182 -22.02 8.79 -14.69
C ALA A 182 -21.33 7.50 -14.24
N SER A 183 -21.81 6.89 -13.15
CA SER A 183 -21.13 5.73 -12.59
C SER A 183 -21.08 4.61 -13.62
N ALA A 184 -19.87 4.34 -14.13
CA ALA A 184 -19.63 3.21 -15.02
C ALA A 184 -19.76 1.85 -14.29
N SER A 185 -19.66 1.86 -12.96
CA SER A 185 -19.82 0.72 -12.07
C SER A 185 -19.99 1.19 -10.62
N ASN A 186 -21.03 0.70 -9.93
CA ASN A 186 -21.20 0.83 -8.48
C ASN A 186 -20.74 -0.42 -7.71
N GLY A 187 -20.08 -1.35 -8.42
CA GLY A 187 -19.63 -2.62 -7.87
C GLY A 187 -18.29 -2.53 -7.14
N PRO A 188 -17.48 -3.60 -7.18
CA PRO A 188 -16.17 -3.61 -6.53
C PRO A 188 -15.16 -2.70 -7.21
N VAL A 189 -13.99 -2.55 -6.58
CA VAL A 189 -12.79 -2.07 -7.30
C VAL A 189 -12.44 -3.07 -8.39
N ILE A 190 -12.27 -2.61 -9.63
CA ILE A 190 -11.95 -3.47 -10.78
C ILE A 190 -10.47 -3.28 -11.13
N CYS A 191 -9.70 -4.37 -11.11
CA CYS A 191 -8.28 -4.41 -11.38
C CYS A 191 -7.96 -5.28 -12.61
N GLY A 192 -6.90 -4.92 -13.33
CA GLY A 192 -6.32 -5.67 -14.44
C GLY A 192 -4.96 -5.07 -14.79
N GLN A 193 -4.77 -4.63 -16.04
CA GLN A 193 -3.57 -3.86 -16.44
C GLN A 193 -3.54 -2.45 -15.83
N GLY A 194 -4.72 -1.93 -15.49
CA GLY A 194 -4.91 -0.75 -14.65
C GLY A 194 -5.90 -1.07 -13.52
N TYR A 195 -6.52 -0.05 -12.94
CA TYR A 195 -7.64 -0.24 -12.02
C TYR A 195 -8.61 0.93 -12.05
N LEU A 196 -9.87 0.64 -11.73
CA LEU A 196 -10.94 1.59 -11.47
C LEU A 196 -11.41 1.43 -10.02
N ILE A 197 -11.38 2.53 -9.27
CA ILE A 197 -12.07 2.65 -7.98
C ILE A 197 -13.47 3.19 -8.27
N PRO A 198 -14.55 2.51 -7.79
CA PRO A 198 -15.92 2.95 -8.00
C PRO A 198 -16.19 4.31 -7.33
N PRO A 199 -17.31 4.98 -7.65
CA PRO A 199 -17.59 6.29 -7.09
C PRO A 199 -17.59 6.27 -5.57
N ARG A 200 -16.88 7.24 -4.99
CA ARG A 200 -16.93 7.54 -3.57
C ARG A 200 -18.24 8.26 -3.25
N ALA A 201 -18.54 8.46 -1.96
CA ALA A 201 -19.73 9.21 -1.53
C ALA A 201 -19.80 10.64 -2.10
N ASP A 202 -18.64 11.25 -2.41
CA ASP A 202 -18.55 12.57 -3.07
C ASP A 202 -18.59 12.51 -4.62
N GLY A 203 -18.89 11.33 -5.18
CA GLY A 203 -19.00 11.09 -6.62
C GLY A 203 -17.66 11.01 -7.37
N VAL A 204 -16.52 11.01 -6.67
CA VAL A 204 -15.20 10.85 -7.31
C VAL A 204 -14.93 9.40 -7.64
N GLN A 205 -14.51 9.14 -8.88
CA GLN A 205 -13.91 7.87 -9.30
C GLN A 205 -12.41 8.05 -9.53
N CYS A 206 -11.63 7.00 -9.29
CA CYS A 206 -10.19 7.05 -9.55
C CYS A 206 -9.77 5.96 -10.54
N ILE A 207 -8.95 6.34 -11.52
CA ILE A 207 -8.32 5.40 -12.46
C ILE A 207 -6.81 5.50 -12.27
N GLY A 208 -6.15 4.36 -12.23
CA GLY A 208 -4.70 4.34 -12.16
C GLY A 208 -4.11 3.03 -12.65
N GLY A 209 -2.83 2.84 -12.37
CA GLY A 209 -2.10 1.64 -12.78
C GLY A 209 -0.84 1.93 -13.59
N SER A 210 -0.56 3.20 -13.87
CA SER A 210 0.71 3.58 -14.49
C SER A 210 1.91 3.32 -13.58
N PHE A 211 2.96 2.80 -14.21
CA PHE A 211 4.29 2.61 -13.64
C PHE A 211 5.31 3.21 -14.59
N PHE A 212 6.09 4.16 -14.10
CA PHE A 212 7.14 4.80 -14.89
C PHE A 212 8.48 4.63 -14.19
N VAL A 213 9.50 4.24 -14.97
CA VAL A 213 10.89 4.16 -14.52
C VAL A 213 11.50 5.56 -14.41
N THR A 214 11.07 6.49 -15.26
CA THR A 214 11.54 7.88 -15.32
C THR A 214 10.37 8.86 -15.15
N ASP A 215 10.68 10.16 -15.02
CA ASP A 215 9.68 11.23 -14.91
C ASP A 215 9.89 12.25 -16.02
N SER A 216 9.60 11.87 -17.26
CA SER A 216 9.62 12.82 -18.37
C SER A 216 8.28 13.53 -18.51
N LYS A 217 8.30 14.78 -18.98
CA LYS A 217 7.08 15.54 -19.28
C LYS A 217 6.18 14.81 -20.30
N ASP A 218 6.79 14.08 -21.24
CA ASP A 218 6.05 13.30 -22.25
C ASP A 218 5.29 12.12 -21.62
N GLN A 219 5.91 11.41 -20.68
CA GLN A 219 5.24 10.33 -19.93
C GLN A 219 4.09 10.87 -19.08
N GLN A 220 4.24 12.08 -18.52
CA GLN A 220 3.19 12.74 -17.75
C GLN A 220 1.98 13.09 -18.63
N ALA A 221 2.22 13.60 -19.84
CA ALA A 221 1.16 13.92 -20.80
C ALA A 221 0.42 12.66 -21.30
N ALA A 222 1.12 11.53 -21.42
CA ALA A 222 0.57 10.27 -21.90
C ALA A 222 -0.11 9.40 -20.80
N ALA A 223 0.12 9.69 -19.51
CA ALA A 223 -0.32 8.83 -18.41
C ALA A 223 -1.84 8.59 -18.36
N SER A 224 -2.63 9.65 -18.56
CA SER A 224 -4.10 9.54 -18.56
C SER A 224 -4.61 8.75 -19.76
N ALA A 225 -4.00 8.92 -20.94
CA ALA A 225 -4.33 8.12 -22.12
C ALA A 225 -3.99 6.63 -21.90
N LEU A 226 -2.85 6.34 -21.29
CA LEU A 226 -2.46 4.98 -20.90
C LEU A 226 -3.45 4.36 -19.90
N HIS A 227 -3.93 5.11 -18.91
CA HIS A 227 -4.94 4.63 -17.97
C HIS A 227 -6.23 4.20 -18.70
N LEU A 228 -6.70 4.99 -19.66
CA LEU A 228 -7.89 4.66 -20.44
C LEU A 228 -7.66 3.45 -21.36
N GLN A 229 -6.47 3.33 -21.97
CA GLN A 229 -6.09 2.15 -22.74
C GLN A 229 -6.06 0.89 -21.87
N GLN A 230 -5.47 0.98 -20.68
CA GLN A 230 -5.42 -0.13 -19.72
C GLN A 230 -6.82 -0.51 -19.22
N LEU A 231 -7.70 0.47 -19.01
CA LEU A 231 -9.09 0.22 -18.64
C LEU A 231 -9.88 -0.43 -19.77
N ALA A 232 -9.64 -0.02 -21.02
CA ALA A 232 -10.27 -0.63 -22.19
C ALA A 232 -9.87 -2.09 -22.37
N ALA A 233 -8.65 -2.46 -21.99
CA ALA A 233 -8.19 -3.85 -21.95
C ALA A 233 -8.82 -4.69 -20.82
N ILE A 234 -9.53 -4.06 -19.88
CA ILE A 234 -10.33 -4.73 -18.85
C ILE A 234 -11.79 -4.80 -19.31
N SER A 235 -12.34 -3.67 -19.77
CA SER A 235 -13.71 -3.54 -20.26
C SER A 235 -13.84 -2.28 -21.12
N ALA A 236 -14.24 -2.47 -22.38
CA ALA A 236 -14.46 -1.36 -23.31
C ALA A 236 -15.58 -0.41 -22.84
N PRO A 237 -16.75 -0.89 -22.35
CA PRO A 237 -17.77 -0.01 -21.78
C PRO A 237 -17.28 0.84 -20.60
N LEU A 238 -16.45 0.28 -19.71
CA LEU A 238 -15.87 1.05 -18.60
C LEU A 238 -15.00 2.20 -19.09
N ALA A 239 -14.13 1.94 -20.07
CA ALA A 239 -13.26 2.98 -20.62
C ALA A 239 -14.04 4.06 -21.38
N ALA A 240 -15.09 3.68 -22.12
CA ALA A 240 -15.94 4.58 -22.89
C ALA A 240 -16.59 5.68 -22.03
N ALA A 241 -16.88 5.38 -20.75
CA ALA A 241 -17.42 6.36 -19.80
C ALA A 241 -16.49 7.56 -19.55
N PHE A 242 -15.20 7.44 -19.88
CA PHE A 242 -14.17 8.44 -19.64
C PHE A 242 -13.52 9.02 -20.92
N THR A 243 -13.79 8.48 -22.12
CA THR A 243 -13.11 8.86 -23.38
C THR A 243 -13.20 10.35 -23.75
N HIS A 244 -14.21 11.06 -23.26
CA HIS A 244 -14.39 12.51 -23.48
C HIS A 244 -14.37 13.32 -22.18
N ARG A 245 -13.76 12.77 -21.14
CA ARG A 245 -13.60 13.42 -19.84
C ARG A 245 -12.13 13.70 -19.57
N TYR A 246 -11.89 14.77 -18.84
CA TYR A 246 -10.58 15.11 -18.31
C TYR A 246 -10.54 14.83 -16.81
N PRO A 247 -9.43 14.31 -16.26
CA PRO A 247 -9.25 14.19 -14.83
C PRO A 247 -9.41 15.55 -14.15
N SER A 248 -10.20 15.59 -13.08
CA SER A 248 -10.29 16.74 -12.18
C SER A 248 -9.05 16.90 -11.29
N GLU A 249 -8.32 15.81 -11.05
CA GLU A 249 -7.05 15.79 -10.33
C GLU A 249 -6.15 14.69 -10.91
N GLN A 250 -4.85 14.98 -11.01
CA GLN A 250 -3.82 14.02 -11.42
C GLN A 250 -2.76 13.94 -10.31
N ARG A 251 -2.86 12.92 -9.46
CA ARG A 251 -1.92 12.73 -8.35
C ARG A 251 -0.76 11.86 -8.79
N ARG A 252 0.46 12.38 -8.68
CA ARG A 252 1.70 11.63 -8.91
C ARG A 252 2.41 11.35 -7.59
N ALA A 253 2.98 10.16 -7.46
CA ALA A 253 3.77 9.78 -6.30
C ALA A 253 4.80 8.70 -6.64
N SER A 254 5.83 8.59 -5.80
CA SER A 254 6.81 7.51 -5.83
C SER A 254 6.50 6.48 -4.77
N ARG A 255 6.52 5.21 -5.16
CA ARG A 255 6.47 4.07 -4.26
C ARG A 255 7.89 3.72 -3.84
N CYS A 256 8.06 3.38 -2.56
CA CYS A 256 9.29 2.80 -2.04
C CYS A 256 9.15 1.28 -2.00
N THR A 257 10.08 0.55 -2.60
CA THR A 257 10.11 -0.92 -2.68
C THR A 257 11.53 -1.42 -2.43
N VAL A 258 11.70 -2.73 -2.26
CA VAL A 258 12.98 -3.45 -2.34
C VAL A 258 12.83 -4.61 -3.33
N ALA A 259 13.93 -5.28 -3.68
CA ALA A 259 13.95 -6.31 -4.73
C ALA A 259 12.98 -7.47 -4.48
N ASP A 260 12.92 -7.97 -3.23
CA ASP A 260 12.01 -9.05 -2.80
C ASP A 260 10.54 -8.61 -2.66
N ARG A 261 10.27 -7.30 -2.73
CA ARG A 261 8.95 -6.67 -2.58
C ARG A 261 8.27 -6.90 -1.23
N MET A 262 9.02 -7.28 -0.21
CA MET A 262 8.58 -7.33 1.18
C MET A 262 8.90 -5.99 1.87
N PRO A 263 8.07 -5.52 2.83
CA PRO A 263 8.42 -4.31 3.55
C PRO A 263 9.70 -4.51 4.37
N VAL A 264 10.32 -3.40 4.76
CA VAL A 264 11.45 -3.42 5.70
C VAL A 264 10.96 -2.81 7.01
N CYS A 265 10.82 -3.66 8.02
CA CYS A 265 10.21 -3.31 9.29
C CYS A 265 10.94 -4.03 10.42
N GLY A 266 11.50 -3.27 11.36
CA GLY A 266 12.22 -3.84 12.50
C GLY A 266 13.19 -2.85 13.14
N LEU A 267 14.00 -3.38 14.06
CA LEU A 267 15.11 -2.66 14.68
C LEU A 267 16.23 -2.46 13.64
N LEU A 268 16.91 -1.32 13.67
CA LEU A 268 18.15 -1.08 12.91
C LEU A 268 19.36 -1.07 13.83
N SER A 269 19.22 -0.45 15.00
CA SER A 269 20.26 -0.42 16.03
C SER A 269 19.65 -0.05 17.38
N GLY A 270 20.20 -0.64 18.44
CA GLY A 270 19.97 -0.19 19.81
C GLY A 270 20.89 0.97 20.17
N SER A 271 20.49 1.80 21.14
CA SER A 271 21.41 2.75 21.76
C SER A 271 22.30 2.02 22.78
N ALA A 272 23.60 2.33 22.82
CA ALA A 272 24.54 1.67 23.73
C ALA A 272 24.09 1.85 25.19
N GLY A 273 23.80 0.73 25.88
CA GLY A 273 23.47 0.72 27.32
C GLY A 273 22.03 1.04 27.72
N THR A 274 21.05 1.14 26.80
CA THR A 274 19.65 1.52 27.15
C THR A 274 18.55 0.74 26.42
N GLU A 275 17.30 0.90 26.90
CA GLU A 275 16.05 0.37 26.32
C GLU A 275 15.61 1.08 25.01
N GLY A 276 16.36 2.09 24.53
CA GLY A 276 16.04 2.87 23.34
C GLY A 276 16.39 2.17 22.03
N GLY A 277 15.78 2.59 20.92
CA GLY A 277 15.98 1.93 19.63
C GLY A 277 15.71 2.81 18.43
N LEU A 278 16.53 2.65 17.39
CA LEU A 278 16.27 3.16 16.05
C LEU A 278 15.61 2.05 15.24
N TRP A 279 14.41 2.32 14.76
CA TRP A 279 13.56 1.38 14.03
C TRP A 279 13.29 1.89 12.62
N VAL A 280 12.80 1.01 11.76
CA VAL A 280 12.42 1.34 10.38
C VAL A 280 11.06 0.74 10.03
N ASN A 281 10.30 1.42 9.16
CA ASN A 281 9.09 0.90 8.53
C ASN A 281 8.92 1.48 7.12
N VAL A 282 9.53 0.85 6.12
CA VAL A 282 9.60 1.35 4.73
C VAL A 282 9.35 0.24 3.70
N ALA A 283 9.52 0.55 2.41
CA ALA A 283 9.50 -0.40 1.30
C ALA A 283 8.17 -1.16 1.06
N HIS A 284 7.05 -0.58 1.47
CA HIS A 284 5.72 -1.19 1.35
C HIS A 284 5.17 -1.31 -0.09
N GLY A 285 5.78 -0.65 -1.06
CA GLY A 285 5.35 -0.65 -2.46
C GLY A 285 3.91 -0.18 -2.65
N SER A 286 3.17 -0.86 -3.51
CA SER A 286 1.73 -0.61 -3.75
C SER A 286 0.81 -1.28 -2.71
N GLN A 287 1.38 -1.94 -1.69
CA GLN A 287 0.65 -2.78 -0.73
C GLN A 287 0.69 -2.23 0.70
N GLY A 288 1.14 -0.98 0.89
CA GLY A 288 1.27 -0.38 2.23
C GLY A 288 -0.03 -0.36 3.01
N LEU A 289 -1.16 -0.10 2.35
CA LEU A 289 -2.46 -0.12 3.02
C LEU A 289 -2.81 -1.50 3.60
N ALA A 290 -2.31 -2.60 3.03
CA ALA A 290 -2.52 -3.93 3.59
C ALA A 290 -1.47 -4.29 4.67
N ARG A 291 -0.26 -3.77 4.56
CA ARG A 291 0.89 -4.21 5.37
C ARG A 291 1.17 -3.33 6.59
N THR A 292 0.94 -2.03 6.48
CA THR A 292 1.28 -1.07 7.54
C THR A 292 0.60 -1.35 8.88
N PRO A 293 -0.68 -1.77 8.98
CA PRO A 293 -1.30 -2.04 10.28
C PRO A 293 -0.58 -3.12 11.10
N VAL A 294 -0.26 -4.26 10.48
CA VAL A 294 0.44 -5.35 11.18
C VAL A 294 1.91 -5.01 11.43
N CYS A 295 2.58 -4.30 10.51
CA CYS A 295 3.96 -3.82 10.73
C CYS A 295 4.05 -2.81 11.87
N ALA A 296 3.07 -1.90 12.00
CA ALA A 296 2.99 -0.97 13.12
C ALA A 296 2.79 -1.72 14.45
N THR A 297 1.92 -2.75 14.46
CA THR A 297 1.70 -3.61 15.63
C THR A 297 2.95 -4.42 16.00
N LEU A 298 3.72 -4.87 15.00
CA LEU A 298 5.01 -5.51 15.23
C LEU A 298 5.98 -4.57 15.96
N LEU A 299 6.16 -3.35 15.46
CA LEU A 299 7.05 -2.37 16.10
C LEU A 299 6.57 -2.02 17.51
N ASP A 300 5.28 -1.81 17.70
CA ASP A 300 4.68 -1.58 19.01
C ASP A 300 5.00 -2.71 19.99
N SER A 301 4.87 -3.96 19.56
CA SER A 301 5.18 -5.13 20.41
C SER A 301 6.65 -5.20 20.81
N HIS A 302 7.58 -4.85 19.91
CA HIS A 302 9.01 -4.84 20.21
C HIS A 302 9.40 -3.68 21.13
N ILE A 303 8.85 -2.48 20.89
CA ILE A 303 9.10 -1.30 21.72
C ILE A 303 8.57 -1.51 23.14
N ASN A 304 7.36 -2.07 23.28
CA ASN A 304 6.73 -2.30 24.58
C ASN A 304 7.04 -3.66 25.20
N ARG A 305 7.85 -4.50 24.54
CA ARG A 305 8.23 -5.86 24.97
C ARG A 305 7.02 -6.77 25.25
N THR A 306 6.00 -6.68 24.39
CA THR A 306 4.82 -7.57 24.43
C THR A 306 4.98 -8.69 23.39
N PRO A 307 4.13 -9.74 23.45
CA PRO A 307 4.16 -10.81 22.44
C PRO A 307 4.00 -10.26 21.02
N SER A 308 4.82 -10.76 20.10
CA SER A 308 4.79 -10.37 18.68
C SER A 308 3.52 -10.85 17.98
N PRO A 309 2.93 -10.06 17.07
CA PRO A 309 1.79 -10.48 16.25
C PRO A 309 2.20 -11.37 15.06
N LEU A 310 3.50 -11.66 14.89
CA LEU A 310 4.06 -12.38 13.75
C LEU A 310 5.03 -13.49 14.18
N GLU A 311 5.01 -14.59 13.46
CA GLU A 311 5.98 -15.69 13.60
C GLU A 311 7.41 -15.22 13.35
N ALA A 312 8.40 -15.85 13.99
CA ALA A 312 9.81 -15.48 13.88
C ALA A 312 10.32 -15.49 12.42
N CYS A 313 9.98 -16.52 11.64
CA CYS A 313 10.37 -16.61 10.23
C CYS A 313 9.81 -15.47 9.38
N VAL A 314 8.60 -14.98 9.69
CA VAL A 314 8.04 -13.81 9.03
C VAL A 314 8.83 -12.56 9.39
N GLN A 315 9.19 -12.40 10.66
CA GLN A 315 9.98 -11.25 11.12
C GLN A 315 11.36 -11.19 10.44
N GLU A 316 12.02 -12.33 10.21
CA GLU A 316 13.29 -12.41 9.46
C GLU A 316 13.15 -11.86 8.03
N VAL A 317 12.04 -12.16 7.36
CA VAL A 317 11.75 -11.64 6.01
C VAL A 317 11.43 -10.13 6.02
N LEU A 318 11.06 -9.56 7.17
CA LEU A 318 10.81 -8.12 7.32
C LEU A 318 12.02 -7.35 7.83
N ALA A 319 12.95 -8.00 8.52
CA ALA A 319 14.13 -7.41 9.16
C ALA A 319 15.05 -6.71 8.14
N ALA A 320 15.67 -5.60 8.54
CA ALA A 320 16.57 -4.85 7.66
C ALA A 320 17.88 -5.60 7.41
N GLU A 321 18.29 -6.39 8.40
CA GLU A 321 19.49 -7.21 8.44
C GLU A 321 19.55 -8.23 7.31
N ARG A 322 18.41 -8.59 6.70
CA ARG A 322 18.38 -9.46 5.51
C ARG A 322 19.12 -8.88 4.30
N PHE A 323 19.44 -7.57 4.34
CA PHE A 323 20.24 -6.87 3.32
C PHE A 323 21.65 -6.52 3.78
N SER A 324 22.03 -6.84 5.01
CA SER A 324 23.40 -6.68 5.47
C SER A 324 24.28 -7.72 4.78
N THR A 325 25.33 -7.28 4.10
CA THR A 325 26.39 -8.20 3.65
C THR A 325 27.09 -8.77 4.88
N VAL A 326 27.12 -10.09 5.00
CA VAL A 326 28.03 -10.82 5.91
C VAL A 326 29.47 -10.51 5.55
#